data_AF-A0A3D0G0B2-F1
#
_entry.id   AF-A0A3D0G0B2-F1
#
_cell.length_a   1.000
_cell.length_b   1.000
_cell.length_c   1.000
_cell.angle_alpha   90.00
_cell.angle_beta   90.00
_cell.angle_gamma   90.00
#
_symmetry.space_group_name_H-M   'P 1'
#
loop_
_entity.id
_entity.type
_entity.pdbx_description
1 polymer ?
#
loop_
_entity_poly.entity_id
_entity_poly.type
_entity_poly.pdbx_seq_one_letter_code
_entity_poly.pdbx_strand_id
1 'polypeptide(L)' 'MDKGEAGLETSRKTNPMIHLYLKKNLTREEQLTLENFKLKIEVERLKKGYQVKGVGRQKEYDILSEASIKSSKD' A
#
# COMPACT_ATOMS: atom_id res chain seq x y z
N MET A 1 -5.19 4.10 26.42
CA MET A 1 -3.73 4.31 26.24
C MET A 1 -3.46 4.18 24.75
N ASP A 2 -3.65 5.27 24.04
CA ASP A 2 -3.37 5.40 22.61
C ASP A 2 -1.87 5.18 22.37
N LYS A 3 -1.53 4.13 21.64
CA LYS A 3 -0.16 3.97 21.14
C LYS A 3 0.00 4.98 20.00
N GLY A 4 0.46 6.18 20.33
CA GLY A 4 0.79 7.24 19.38
C GLY A 4 1.96 6.83 18.47
N GLU A 5 3.12 7.46 18.63
CA GLU A 5 4.30 7.21 17.79
C GLU A 5 4.83 5.76 17.87
N ALA A 6 4.63 5.08 19.00
CA ALA A 6 5.03 3.68 19.20
C ALA A 6 4.27 2.68 18.29
N GLY A 7 3.14 3.07 17.68
CA GLY A 7 2.46 2.27 16.66
C GLY A 7 3.10 2.37 15.27
N LEU A 8 3.97 3.37 15.06
CA LEU A 8 4.72 3.60 13.81
C LEU A 8 6.07 2.88 13.80
N GLU A 9 6.52 2.35 14.94
CA GLU A 9 7.68 1.48 15.06
C GLU A 9 7.51 0.25 14.14
N THR A 10 8.28 0.22 13.06
CA THR A 10 8.23 -0.91 12.12
C THR A 10 8.79 -2.14 12.81
N SER A 11 7.96 -3.14 13.12
CA SER A 11 8.45 -4.50 13.35
C SER A 11 9.28 -4.87 12.12
N ARG A 12 10.61 -5.02 12.29
CA ARG A 12 11.63 -5.18 11.24
C ARG A 12 11.37 -6.42 10.36
N LYS A 13 10.31 -6.38 9.55
CA LYS A 13 9.96 -7.38 8.55
C LYS A 13 10.33 -6.79 7.21
N THR A 14 11.45 -7.27 6.67
CA THR A 14 11.87 -6.99 5.30
C THR A 14 10.73 -7.33 4.34
N ASN A 15 10.57 -6.56 3.27
CA ASN A 15 9.57 -6.82 2.23
C ASN A 15 9.69 -8.29 1.77
N PRO A 16 8.63 -9.11 1.90
CA PRO A 16 8.70 -10.54 1.57
C PRO A 16 9.05 -10.78 0.09
N MET A 17 8.79 -9.80 -0.78
CA MET A 17 9.09 -9.87 -2.22
C MET A 17 10.47 -9.32 -2.59
N ILE A 18 11.35 -8.99 -1.63
CA ILE A 18 12.65 -8.36 -1.91
C ILE A 18 13.50 -9.19 -2.89
N HIS A 19 13.44 -10.51 -2.82
CA HIS A 19 14.19 -11.38 -3.73
C HIS A 19 13.74 -11.21 -5.20
N LEU A 20 12.46 -10.91 -5.44
CA LEU A 20 11.93 -10.71 -6.80
C LEU A 20 12.36 -9.36 -7.35
N TYR A 21 12.41 -8.33 -6.50
CA TYR A 21 12.90 -7.01 -6.91
C TYR A 21 14.38 -6.98 -7.29
N LEU A 22 15.19 -7.87 -6.71
CA LEU A 22 16.63 -7.97 -7.01
C LEU A 22 16.92 -8.86 -8.23
N LYS A 23 15.95 -9.64 -8.70
CA LYS A 23 16.14 -10.56 -9.81
C LYS A 23 16.15 -9.80 -11.15
N LYS A 24 17.16 -10.04 -11.98
CA LYS A 24 17.29 -9.39 -13.30
C LYS A 24 16.16 -9.72 -14.27
N ASN A 25 15.74 -10.99 -14.30
CA ASN A 25 14.68 -11.50 -15.18
C ASN A 25 13.68 -12.30 -14.35
N LEU A 26 12.41 -11.99 -14.50
CA LEU A 26 11.31 -12.65 -13.80
C LEU A 26 10.60 -13.64 -14.73
N THR A 27 10.23 -14.81 -14.21
CA THR A 27 9.27 -15.69 -14.89
C THR A 27 7.88 -15.05 -14.92
N ARG A 28 7.00 -15.58 -15.76
CA ARG A 28 5.61 -15.10 -15.81
C ARG A 28 4.92 -15.21 -14.45
N GLU A 29 5.13 -16.31 -13.73
CA GLU A 29 4.55 -16.53 -12.40
C GLU A 29 5.08 -15.55 -11.36
N GLU A 30 6.38 -15.23 -11.41
CA GLU A 30 6.99 -14.25 -10.53
C GLU A 30 6.49 -12.82 -10.80
N GLN A 31 6.28 -12.47 -12.07
CA GLN A 31 5.65 -11.19 -12.44
C GLN A 31 4.23 -11.09 -11.88
N LEU A 32 3.42 -12.14 -12.06
CA LEU A 32 2.06 -12.21 -11.53
C LEU A 32 2.05 -12.15 -10.00
N THR A 33 3.03 -12.77 -9.33
CA THR A 33 3.19 -12.72 -7.88
C THR A 33 3.45 -11.29 -7.40
N LEU A 34 4.36 -10.56 -8.06
CA LEU A 34 4.62 -9.15 -7.75
C LEU A 34 3.40 -8.26 -7.99
N GLU A 35 2.70 -8.45 -9.11
CA GLU A 35 1.50 -7.70 -9.44
C GLU A 35 0.39 -7.93 -8.41
N ASN A 36 0.12 -9.19 -8.07
CA ASN A 36 -0.86 -9.55 -7.05
C ASN A 36 -0.51 -8.94 -5.68
N PHE A 37 0.77 -8.96 -5.30
CA PHE A 37 1.23 -8.33 -4.06
C PHE A 37 1.02 -6.82 -4.04
N LYS A 38 1.36 -6.12 -5.14
CA LYS A 38 1.10 -4.68 -5.27
C LYS A 38 -0.39 -4.34 -5.20
N LEU A 39 -1.22 -5.12 -5.89
CA LEU A 39 -2.68 -4.96 -5.86
C LEU A 39 -3.25 -5.17 -4.46
N LYS A 40 -2.74 -6.14 -3.69
CA LYS A 40 -3.16 -6.34 -2.29
C LYS A 40 -2.87 -5.10 -1.42
N ILE A 41 -1.68 -4.51 -1.56
CA ILE A 41 -1.33 -3.28 -0.84
C ILE A 41 -2.28 -2.14 -1.24
N GLU A 42 -2.56 -1.99 -2.54
CA GLU A 42 -3.46 -0.98 -3.07
C GLU A 42 -4.88 -1.13 -2.53
N VAL A 43 -5.41 -2.36 -2.53
CA VAL A 43 -6.73 -2.69 -2.00
C VAL A 43 -6.83 -2.35 -0.52
N GLU A 44 -5.86 -2.76 0.30
CA GLU A 44 -5.85 -2.44 1.73
C GLU A 44 -5.74 -0.94 1.98
N ARG A 45 -4.99 -0.23 1.15
CA ARG A 45 -4.91 1.23 1.21
C ARG A 45 -6.26 1.88 0.90
N LEU A 46 -6.92 1.46 -0.18
CA LEU A 46 -8.22 2.00 -0.60
C LEU A 46 -9.32 1.71 0.43
N LYS A 47 -9.31 0.52 1.05
CA LYS A 47 -10.24 0.18 2.15
C LYS A 47 -10.09 1.11 3.35
N LYS A 48 -8.86 1.57 3.63
CA LYS A 48 -8.59 2.57 4.67
C LYS A 48 -8.89 4.00 4.23
N GLY A 49 -9.37 4.20 3.00
CA GLY A 49 -9.76 5.50 2.48
C GLY A 49 -8.60 6.40 2.08
N TYR A 50 -7.38 5.90 1.88
CA TYR A 50 -6.33 6.78 1.37
C TYR A 50 -6.46 7.00 -0.13
N GLN A 51 -6.47 8.27 -0.52
CA GLN A 51 -6.31 8.73 -1.89
C GLN A 51 -4.84 8.97 -2.24
N VAL A 52 -4.56 8.97 -3.53
CA VAL A 52 -3.23 9.25 -4.08
C VAL A 52 -3.26 10.63 -4.72
N LYS A 53 -2.29 11.46 -4.38
CA LYS A 53 -2.01 12.74 -5.05
C LYS A 53 -0.66 12.66 -5.74
N GLY A 54 -0.52 13.28 -6.90
CA GLY A 54 0.73 13.31 -7.66
C GLY A 54 1.14 11.96 -8.28
N VAL A 55 2.32 11.96 -8.93
CA VAL A 55 2.89 10.80 -9.62
C VAL A 55 4.40 10.70 -9.37
N GLY A 56 4.97 9.51 -9.61
CA GLY A 56 6.42 9.30 -9.49
C GLY A 56 6.96 9.68 -8.11
N ARG A 57 7.96 10.56 -8.06
CA ARG A 57 8.56 11.05 -6.81
C ARG A 57 7.66 11.97 -6.00
N GLN A 58 6.65 12.58 -6.63
CA GLN A 58 5.66 13.44 -5.99
C GLN A 58 4.41 12.67 -5.56
N LYS A 59 4.47 11.33 -5.53
CA LYS A 59 3.34 10.49 -5.13
C LYS A 59 3.18 10.54 -3.61
N GLU A 60 2.07 11.11 -3.16
CA GLU A 60 1.71 11.24 -1.75
C GLU A 60 0.38 10.54 -1.47
N TYR A 61 0.22 10.04 -0.25
CA TYR A 61 -1.00 9.37 0.21
C TYR A 61 -1.68 10.22 1.27
N ASP A 62 -2.96 10.51 1.06
CA ASP A 62 -3.76 11.36 1.94
C ASP A 62 -5.04 10.63 2.37
N ILE A 63 -5.46 10.80 3.61
CA ILE A 63 -6.65 10.11 4.17
C ILE A 63 -7.88 10.92 3.79
N LEU A 64 -8.88 10.29 3.16
CA LEU A 64 -10.20 10.88 3.08
C LEU A 64 -10.78 11.00 4.48
N SER A 65 -11.16 12.21 4.88
CA SER A 65 -11.93 12.43 6.10
C SER A 65 -13.13 11.48 6.13
N GLU A 66 -13.46 10.92 7.30
CA GLU A 66 -14.57 9.96 7.46
C GLU A 66 -15.92 10.46 6.92
N ALA A 67 -16.08 11.78 6.83
CA ALA A 67 -17.24 12.43 6.23
C ALA A 67 -17.42 12.09 4.74
N SER A 68 -16.33 11.87 4.00
CA SER A 68 -16.33 11.64 2.55
C SER A 68 -16.59 10.17 2.18
N ILE A 69 -16.26 9.22 3.08
CA ILE A 69 -16.46 7.78 2.84
C ILE A 69 -17.94 7.39 2.90
N LYS A 70 -18.77 8.17 3.61
CA LYS A 70 -20.19 7.89 3.84
C LYS A 70 -21.15 8.39 2.74
N SER A 71 -20.70 9.16 1.74
CA SER A 71 -21.61 9.85 0.81
C SER A 71 -21.91 9.13 -0.52
N SER A 72 -21.45 7.89 -0.73
CA SER A 72 -21.83 7.11 -1.91
C SER A 72 -22.68 5.91 -1.49
N LYS A 73 -23.95 6.20 -1.22
CA LYS A 73 -25.05 5.23 -1.27
C LYS A 73 -26.19 5.92 -2.01
N ASP A 74 -26.29 5.62 -3.30
CA ASP A 74 -27.55 5.70 -4.06
C ASP A 74 -28.29 4.38 -3.88
#